data_AF-A0A1W1YTZ6-F1
#
_entry.id   AF-A0A1W1YTZ6-F1
#
_cell.length_a   1.000
_cell.length_b   1.000
_cell.length_c   1.000
_cell.angle_alpha   90.00
_cell.angle_beta   90.00
_cell.angle_gamma   90.00
#
_symmetry.space_group_name_H-M   'P 1'
#
loop_
_entity.id
_entity.type
_entity.pdbx_description
1 polymer ?
#
loop_
_entity_poly.entity_id
_entity_poly.type
_entity_poly.pdbx_seq_one_letter_code
_entity_poly.pdbx_strand_id
1 'polypeptide(L)' 'MEENHEITELIKQLNNLGYFPYQIHSIIQEIVGNVNLNNLTLVQERELVKGLQSYIEFAIKCIKTC' A
#
# COMPACT_ATOMS: atom_id res chain seq x y z
N MET A 1 6.57 18.62 -8.73
CA MET A 1 5.52 17.59 -8.76
C MET A 1 5.90 16.65 -7.64
N GLU A 2 5.27 16.80 -6.48
CA GLU A 2 5.59 16.00 -5.31
C GLU A 2 4.86 14.68 -5.50
N GLU A 3 5.48 13.79 -6.27
CA GLU A 3 5.02 12.41 -6.46
C GLU A 3 4.91 11.76 -5.09
N ASN A 4 3.80 11.07 -4.84
CA ASN A 4 3.39 10.46 -3.58
C ASN A 4 4.49 9.59 -2.93
N HIS A 5 5.41 10.25 -2.24
CA HIS A 5 6.61 9.65 -1.65
C HIS A 5 6.20 8.62 -0.59
N GLU A 6 5.15 8.91 0.17
CA GLU A 6 4.64 8.04 1.22
C GLU A 6 4.10 6.70 0.68
N ILE A 7 3.25 6.74 -0.36
CA ILE A 7 2.71 5.53 -0.99
C ILE A 7 3.84 4.69 -1.60
N THR A 8 4.82 5.34 -2.22
CA THR A 8 5.98 4.66 -2.82
C THR A 8 6.80 3.92 -1.75
N GLU A 9 7.04 4.55 -0.60
CA GLU A 9 7.75 3.92 0.51
C GLU A 9 6.96 2.78 1.15
N LEU A 10 5.63 2.90 1.26
CA LEU A 10 4.77 1.82 1.74
C LEU A 10 4.77 0.61 0.79
N ILE A 11 4.75 0.85 -0.52
CA ILE A 11 4.87 -0.21 -1.54
C ILE A 11 6.24 -0.91 -1.44
N LYS A 12 7.33 -0.17 -1.24
CA LYS A 12 8.65 -0.77 -1.04
C LYS A 12 8.70 -1.62 0.23
N GLN A 13 8.09 -1.17 1.32
CA GLN A 13 7.99 -1.95 2.55
C GLN A 13 7.25 -3.27 2.34
N LEU A 14 6.11 -3.25 1.63
CA LEU A 14 5.38 -4.47 1.29
C LEU A 14 6.22 -5.42 0.42
N ASN A 15 6.96 -4.90 -0.56
CA ASN A 15 7.90 -5.72 -1.35
C ASN A 15 8.96 -6.37 -0.44
N ASN A 16 9.54 -5.61 0.49
CA ASN A 16 10.54 -6.13 1.43
C ASN A 16 9.95 -7.16 2.42
N LEU A 17 8.64 -7.10 2.68
CA LEU A 17 7.90 -8.07 3.49
C LEU A 17 7.51 -9.33 2.70
N GLY A 18 7.88 -9.42 1.42
CA GLY A 18 7.64 -10.58 0.57
C GLY A 18 6.36 -10.53 -0.26
N TYR A 19 5.67 -9.38 -0.31
CA TYR A 19 4.54 -9.21 -1.22
C TYR A 19 5.03 -9.03 -2.64
N PHE A 20 4.44 -9.79 -3.56
CA PHE A 20 4.73 -9.62 -4.98
C PHE A 20 3.99 -8.40 -5.57
N PRO A 21 4.51 -7.80 -6.66
CA PRO A 21 3.90 -6.64 -7.31
C PRO A 21 2.41 -6.82 -7.66
N TYR A 22 2.00 -8.03 -8.08
CA TYR A 22 0.60 -8.31 -8.39
C TYR A 22 -0.30 -8.30 -7.14
N GLN A 23 0.20 -8.74 -5.98
CA GLN A 23 -0.55 -8.70 -4.73
C GLN A 23 -0.70 -7.25 -4.25
N ILE A 24 0.37 -6.47 -4.35
CA ILE A 24 0.35 -5.05 -4.00
C ILE A 24 -0.64 -4.31 -4.91
N HIS A 25 -0.67 -4.63 -6.21
CA HIS A 25 -1.66 -4.06 -7.13
C HIS A 25 -3.09 -4.43 -6.73
N SER A 26 -3.35 -5.69 -6.38
CA SER A 26 -4.67 -6.11 -5.89
C SER A 26 -5.07 -5.41 -4.60
N ILE A 27 -4.14 -5.21 -3.65
CA ILE A 27 -4.39 -4.47 -2.40
C ILE A 27 -4.76 -3.02 -2.70
N ILE A 28 -4.02 -2.36 -3.59
CA ILE A 28 -4.32 -0.99 -4.01
C ILE A 28 -5.72 -0.93 -4.62
N GLN A 29 -6.05 -1.86 -5.53
CA GLN A 29 -7.37 -1.92 -6.16
C GLN A 29 -8.50 -2.22 -5.16
N GLU A 30 -8.24 -3.00 -4.11
CA GLU A 30 -9.20 -3.26 -3.03
C GLU A 30 -9.51 -2.00 -2.21
N ILE A 31 -8.50 -1.18 -1.92
CA ILE A 31 -8.66 -0.01 -1.06
C ILE A 31 -9.29 1.16 -1.79
N VAL A 32 -8.81 1.49 -3.00
CA VAL A 32 -9.24 2.71 -3.72
C VAL A 32 -10.00 2.43 -5.02
N GLY A 33 -10.20 1.15 -5.37
CA GLY A 33 -10.80 0.75 -6.63
C GLY A 33 -9.82 0.79 -7.80
N ASN A 34 -10.35 0.64 -9.03
CA ASN A 34 -9.56 0.72 -10.26
C ASN A 34 -9.23 2.18 -10.64
N VAL A 35 -8.55 2.90 -9.76
CA VAL A 35 -8.14 4.28 -9.98
C VAL A 35 -6.65 4.37 -10.29
N ASN A 36 -6.29 5.31 -11.15
CA ASN A 36 -4.89 5.56 -11.48
C ASN A 36 -4.22 6.24 -10.27
N LEU A 37 -3.10 5.71 -9.80
CA LEU A 37 -2.36 6.25 -8.64
C LEU A 37 -1.96 7.73 -8.82
N ASN A 38 -1.83 8.18 -10.07
CA ASN A 38 -1.52 9.58 -10.40
C ASN A 38 -2.74 10.51 -10.32
N ASN A 39 -3.94 9.98 -10.12
CA ASN A 39 -5.19 10.73 -10.12
C ASN A 39 -6.05 10.42 -8.88
N LEU A 40 -5.40 10.09 -7.76
CA LEU A 40 -6.07 9.90 -6.49
C LEU A 40 -6.58 11.24 -5.96
N THR A 41 -7.81 11.25 -5.45
CA THR A 41 -8.26 12.34 -4.60
C THR A 41 -7.53 12.29 -3.26
N LEU A 42 -7.44 13.43 -2.56
CA LEU A 42 -6.85 13.49 -1.22
C LEU A 42 -7.50 12.51 -0.21
N VAL A 43 -8.77 12.16 -0.41
CA VAL A 43 -9.47 11.17 0.40
C VAL A 43 -8.93 9.77 0.09
N GLN A 44 -8.88 9.40 -1.19
CA GLN A 44 -8.38 8.10 -1.63
C GLN A 44 -6.91 7.90 -1.28
N GLU A 45 -6.09 8.94 -1.39
CA GLU A 45 -4.68 8.90 -0.99
C GLU A 45 -4.54 8.55 0.50
N ARG A 46 -5.31 9.22 1.37
CA ARG A 46 -5.32 8.93 2.81
C ARG A 46 -5.85 7.53 3.12
N GLU A 47 -6.88 7.08 2.41
CA GLU A 47 -7.41 5.72 2.56
C GLU A 47 -6.38 4.68 2.11
N LEU A 48 -5.70 4.92 0.99
CA LEU A 48 -4.65 4.06 0.48
C LEU A 48 -3.48 3.94 1.46
N VAL A 49 -2.99 5.07 1.98
CA VAL A 49 -1.95 5.10 3.02
C VAL A 49 -2.35 4.24 4.22
N LYS A 50 -3.55 4.47 4.78
CA LYS A 50 -4.03 3.73 5.96
C LYS A 50 -4.18 2.24 5.69
N GLY A 51 -4.69 1.89 4.51
CA GLY A 51 -4.84 0.50 4.10
C GLY A 51 -3.48 -0.19 3.97
N LEU A 52 -2.54 0.41 3.24
CA LEU A 52 -1.19 -0.13 3.07
C LEU A 52 -0.45 -0.27 4.42
N GLN A 53 -0.58 0.72 5.31
CA GLN A 53 -0.04 0.63 6.67
C GLN A 53 -0.63 -0.56 7.44
N SER A 54 -1.94 -0.80 7.35
CA SER A 54 -2.60 -1.93 8.01
C SER A 54 -2.07 -3.28 7.49
N TYR A 55 -1.86 -3.40 6.18
CA TYR A 55 -1.26 -4.59 5.56
C TYR A 55 0.19 -4.82 6.02
N ILE A 56 0.99 -3.75 6.14
CA ILE A 56 2.37 -3.80 6.68
C ILE A 56 2.35 -4.28 8.14
N GLU A 57 1.51 -3.68 8.98
CA GLU A 57 1.39 -4.07 10.39
C GLU A 57 0.99 -5.54 10.54
N PHE A 58 0.06 -6.01 9.72
CA PHE A 58 -0.36 -7.41 9.71
C PHE A 58 0.80 -8.33 9.31
N ALA A 59 1.51 -8.01 8.24
CA ALA A 59 2.65 -8.79 7.78
C ALA A 59 3.77 -8.85 8.83
N ILE A 60 4.09 -7.72 9.48
CA ILE A 60 5.07 -7.67 10.57
C ILE A 60 4.62 -8.56 11.74
N LYS A 61 3.33 -8.54 12.11
CA LYS A 61 2.79 -9.42 13.15
C LYS A 61 2.93 -10.89 12.78
N CYS A 62 2.65 -11.26 11.54
CA CYS A 62 2.85 -12.64 11.07
C CYS A 62 4.32 -13.09 11.16
N ILE A 63 5.25 -12.23 10.75
CA ILE A 63 6.70 -12.52 10.83
C ILE A 63 7.15 -12.66 12.29
N LYS A 64 6.68 -11.78 13.20
CA LYS A 64 7.03 -11.82 14.63
C LYS A 64 6.43 -12.99 15.40
N THR A 65 5.44 -13.68 14.84
CA THR A 65 4.75 -14.81 15.50
C THR A 65 5.38 -16.16 15.15
N CYS A 66 6.52 -16.17 14.44
CA CYS A 66 7.31 -17.38 14.16
C CYS A 66 8.45 -17.56 15.18
#